data_AF-A0A6H9Z490-F1
#
_entry.id   AF-A0A6H9Z490-F1
#
_cell.length_a   1.000
_cell.length_b   1.000
_cell.length_c   1.000
_cell.angle_alpha   90.00
_cell.angle_beta   90.00
_cell.angle_gamma   90.00
#
_symmetry.space_group_name_H-M   'P 1'
#
loop_
_entity.id
_entity.type
_entity.pdbx_description
1 polymer ?
#
loop_
_entity_poly.entity_id
_entity_poly.type
_entity_poly.pdbx_seq_one_letter_code
_entity_poly.pdbx_strand_id
1 'polypeptide(L)' 'MRAELRQVVKGARPGRRDAAEIVVFDSTGTAVQDVAAAGRPSRGRTRGHGLAVALWD' A
#
# COMPACT_ATOMS: atom_id res chain seq x y z
N MET A 1 -15.09 -0.67 -14.75
CA MET A 1 -14.02 -1.16 -13.84
C MET A 1 -13.93 -2.68 -13.93
N ARG A 2 -12.78 -3.26 -14.34
CA ARG A 2 -12.59 -4.73 -14.53
C ARG A 2 -12.49 -5.49 -13.20
N ALA A 3 -11.74 -4.95 -12.25
CA ALA A 3 -11.58 -5.48 -10.90
C ALA A 3 -11.06 -4.38 -9.98
N GLU A 4 -11.28 -4.55 -8.68
CA GLU A 4 -10.62 -3.79 -7.63
C GLU A 4 -9.25 -4.37 -7.30
N LEU A 5 -8.29 -3.53 -6.90
CA LEU A 5 -6.95 -4.02 -6.54
C LEU A 5 -7.03 -5.11 -5.46
N ARG A 6 -7.89 -4.91 -4.44
CA ARG A 6 -8.10 -5.91 -3.36
C ARG A 6 -8.59 -7.26 -3.88
N GLN A 7 -9.39 -7.29 -4.95
CA GLN A 7 -9.94 -8.53 -5.50
C GLN A 7 -8.86 -9.30 -6.26
N VAL A 8 -7.98 -8.59 -6.97
CA VAL A 8 -6.82 -9.20 -7.65
C VAL A 8 -5.82 -9.72 -6.63
N VAL A 9 -5.48 -8.92 -5.61
CA VAL A 9 -4.56 -9.32 -4.54
C VAL A 9 -5.06 -10.54 -3.76
N LYS A 10 -6.37 -10.64 -3.51
CA LYS A 10 -6.99 -11.79 -2.83
C LYS A 10 -7.22 -13.01 -3.73
N GLY A 11 -6.91 -12.93 -5.02
CA GLY A 11 -7.22 -13.99 -6.01
C GLY A 11 -8.71 -14.15 -6.33
N ALA A 12 -9.58 -13.28 -5.81
CA ALA A 12 -11.02 -13.29 -6.07
C ALA A 12 -11.37 -12.88 -7.51
N ARG A 13 -10.47 -12.16 -8.19
CA ARG A 13 -10.55 -11.90 -9.64
C ARG A 13 -9.17 -12.04 -10.28
N PRO A 14 -9.08 -12.54 -11.52
CA PRO A 14 -7.80 -12.68 -12.21
C PRO A 14 -7.19 -11.33 -12.55
N GLY A 15 -5.86 -11.26 -12.49
CA GLY A 15 -5.06 -10.14 -13.01
C GLY A 15 -4.97 -10.13 -14.54
N ARG A 16 -3.82 -9.71 -15.06
CA ARG A 16 -3.46 -9.85 -16.49
C ARG A 16 -3.35 -11.35 -16.83
N ARG A 17 -3.89 -11.76 -17.98
CA ARG A 17 -3.90 -13.16 -18.45
C ARG A 17 -3.15 -13.37 -19.75
N ASP A 18 -2.93 -12.31 -20.52
CA ASP A 18 -2.27 -12.40 -21.83
C ASP A 18 -1.25 -11.26 -22.00
N ALA A 19 -0.19 -11.51 -22.77
CA ALA A 19 0.88 -10.54 -23.03
C ALA A 19 0.44 -9.39 -23.95
N ALA A 20 -0.60 -9.55 -24.76
CA ALA A 20 -1.17 -8.50 -25.60
C ALA A 20 -2.15 -7.57 -24.83
N GLU A 21 -2.61 -7.95 -23.63
CA GLU A 21 -3.51 -7.10 -22.83
C GLU A 21 -2.79 -5.82 -22.36
N ILE A 22 -3.41 -4.67 -22.64
CA ILE A 22 -3.08 -3.38 -22.02
C ILE A 22 -3.99 -3.18 -20.80
N VAL A 23 -3.40 -2.96 -19.62
CA VAL A 23 -4.14 -2.80 -18.34
C VAL A 23 -3.80 -1.45 -17.72
N VAL A 24 -4.83 -0.66 -17.41
CA VAL A 24 -4.68 0.61 -16.69
C VAL A 24 -5.03 0.39 -15.22
N PHE A 25 -4.11 0.76 -14.35
CA PHE A 25 -4.37 0.88 -12.92
C PHE A 25 -4.62 2.35 -12.58
N ASP A 26 -5.88 2.71 -12.40
CA ASP A 26 -6.31 4.04 -11.99
C ASP A 26 -6.59 4.02 -10.49
N SER A 27 -5.76 4.71 -9.72
CA SER A 27 -5.83 4.74 -8.25
C SER A 27 -5.70 6.15 -7.74
N THR A 28 -6.63 6.55 -6.87
CA THR A 28 -6.64 7.84 -6.19
C THR A 28 -5.87 7.82 -4.86
N GLY A 29 -5.33 6.66 -4.46
CA GLY A 29 -4.83 6.42 -3.11
C GLY A 29 -5.94 6.22 -2.08
N THR A 30 -5.63 5.56 -0.97
CA THR A 30 -6.54 5.35 0.17
C THR A 30 -5.75 5.44 1.48
N ALA A 31 -6.34 6.04 2.52
CA ALA A 31 -5.66 6.24 3.80
C ALA A 31 -5.13 4.93 4.45
N VAL A 32 -5.78 3.79 4.18
CA VAL A 32 -5.32 2.48 4.67
C VAL A 32 -3.96 2.09 4.09
N GLN A 33 -3.63 2.52 2.87
CA GLN A 33 -2.32 2.26 2.25
C GLN A 33 -1.22 3.01 3.00
N ASP A 34 -1.48 4.25 3.39
CA ASP A 34 -0.52 5.09 4.13
C ASP A 34 -0.27 4.53 5.52
N VAL A 35 -1.32 4.18 6.25
CA VAL A 35 -1.21 3.56 7.58
C VAL A 35 -0.50 2.21 7.51
N ALA A 36 -0.79 1.39 6.50
CA ALA A 36 -0.09 0.11 6.32
C ALA A 36 1.40 0.30 6.01
N ALA A 37 1.76 1.34 5.24
CA ALA A 37 3.16 1.69 4.99
C ALA A 37 3.86 2.17 6.27
N ALA A 38 3.20 3.02 7.06
CA ALA A 38 3.72 3.56 8.32
C ALA A 38 3.77 2.53 9.46
N GLY A 39 2.89 1.54 9.46
CA GLY A 39 2.83 0.47 10.46
C GLY A 39 4.00 -0.52 10.38
N ARG A 40 4.77 -0.50 9.28
CA ARG A 40 6.06 -1.20 9.23
C ARG A 40 7.06 -0.43 10.10
N PRO A 41 7.93 -1.11 10.89
CA PRO A 41 8.96 -0.43 11.65
C PRO A 41 9.73 0.52 10.74
N SER A 42 9.63 1.81 11.01
CA SER A 42 10.31 2.80 10.19
C SER A 42 11.81 2.55 10.26
N ARG A 43 12.53 2.83 9.16
CA ARG A 43 14.00 2.77 9.15
C ARG A 43 14.60 3.62 10.27
N GLY A 44 13.91 4.67 10.69
CA GLY A 44 14.35 5.48 11.80
C GLY A 44 14.39 4.71 13.12
N ARG A 45 13.35 3.95 13.44
CA ARG A 45 13.32 3.15 14.67
C ARG A 45 14.39 2.04 14.70
N THR A 46 14.83 1.55 13.55
CA THR A 46 15.81 0.45 13.46
C THR A 46 17.24 0.89 13.13
N ARG A 47 17.44 2.11 12.62
CA ARG A 47 18.76 2.66 12.24
C ARG A 47 19.13 3.93 13.00
N GLY A 48 18.41 4.25 14.07
CA GLY A 48 18.70 5.40 14.93
C GLY A 48 18.34 6.75 14.30
N HIS A 49 17.37 6.80 13.39
CA HIS A 49 16.83 8.08 12.90
C HIS A 49 15.50 8.42 13.60
N GLY A 50 15.30 9.69 13.94
CA GLY A 50 14.07 10.19 14.57
C GLY A 50 14.32 10.85 15.92
N LEU A 51 13.37 11.66 16.36
CA LEU A 51 13.40 12.40 17.63
C LEU A 51 12.21 11.94 18.49
N ALA A 52 12.48 11.51 19.71
CA ALA A 52 11.43 11.29 20.69
C ALA A 52 10.93 12.65 21.20
N VAL A 53 9.63 12.87 21.11
CA VAL A 53 8.97 14.10 21.57
C VAL A 53 7.84 13.68 22.49
N ALA A 54 7.80 14.26 23.70
CA ALA A 54 6.66 14.12 24.59
C ALA A 54 5.47 14.84 23.96
N LEU A 55 4.34 14.15 23.83
CA LEU A 55 3.14 14.74 23.22
C LEU A 55 2.27 15.46 24.24
N TRP A 56 2.41 15.10 25.51
CA TRP A 56 1.62 15.61 26.63
C TRP A 56 2.52 15.71 27.88
N ASP A 57 2.14 16.59 28.81
CA ASP A 57 2.71 16.71 30.16
C ASP A 57 2.13 15.66 31.12
#